data_AF-A0A7W4ETN5-F1
#
_entry.id   AF-A0A7W4ETN5-F1
#
_cell.length_a   1.000
_cell.length_b   1.000
_cell.length_c   1.000
_cell.angle_alpha   90.00
_cell.angle_beta   90.00
_cell.angle_gamma   90.00
#
_symmetry.space_group_name_H-M   'P 1'
#
loop_
_entity.id
_entity.type
_entity.pdbx_description
1 polymer ?
#
loop_
_entity_poly.entity_id
_entity_poly.type
_entity_poly.pdbx_seq_one_letter_code
_entity_poly.pdbx_strand_id
1 'polypeptide(L)' 'MTFYQKDGPGSLRRMYVDRFIDMTPAGDELCCPHCQRVLGILITYAKENRLAYRLFVDAVTKRIVPRRQVG' A
#
# COMPACT_ATOMS: atom_id res chain seq x y z
N MET A 1 -4.63 9.54 0.54
CA MET A 1 -5.17 8.17 0.55
C MET A 1 -5.21 7.73 -0.90
N THR A 2 -4.64 6.58 -1.25
CA THR A 2 -4.65 6.03 -2.62
C THR A 2 -5.39 4.71 -2.65
N PHE A 3 -5.97 4.37 -3.79
CA PHE A 3 -6.45 3.01 -4.01
C PHE A 3 -5.30 2.16 -4.56
N TYR A 4 -5.13 0.97 -3.98
CA TYR A 4 -4.09 0.02 -4.34
C TYR A 4 -4.69 -1.38 -4.42
N GLN A 5 -4.52 -2.03 -5.56
CA GLN A 5 -4.94 -3.42 -5.75
C GLN A 5 -3.83 -4.36 -5.28
N LYS A 6 -4.15 -5.19 -4.27
CA LYS A 6 -3.26 -6.24 -3.81
C LYS A 6 -3.49 -7.52 -4.61
N ASP A 7 -2.41 -8.04 -5.19
CA ASP A 7 -2.40 -9.38 -5.78
C ASP A 7 -2.05 -10.45 -4.73
N GLY A 8 -2.79 -11.57 -4.76
CA GLY A 8 -2.53 -12.75 -3.94
C GLY A 8 -2.88 -12.67 -2.45
N PRO A 9 -2.77 -13.81 -1.72
CA PRO A 9 -3.05 -13.90 -0.29
C PRO A 9 -1.94 -13.29 0.60
N GLY A 10 -2.19 -13.15 1.91
CA GLY A 10 -1.21 -12.68 2.90
C GLY A 10 -1.21 -11.17 3.19
N SER A 11 -0.29 -10.73 4.06
CA SER A 11 -0.13 -9.33 4.46
C SER A 11 0.46 -8.48 3.33
N LEU A 12 0.02 -7.23 3.22
CA LEU A 12 0.61 -6.28 2.27
C LEU A 12 1.94 -5.80 2.85
N ARG A 13 3.05 -6.18 2.23
CA ARG A 13 4.42 -5.78 2.67
C ARG A 13 5.01 -4.66 1.82
N ARG A 14 4.54 -4.52 0.58
CA ARG A 14 5.04 -3.57 -0.40
C ARG A 14 3.91 -3.05 -1.27
N MET A 15 4.04 -1.80 -1.69
CA MET A 15 3.09 -1.08 -2.51
C MET A 15 3.84 -0.45 -3.68
N TYR A 16 3.70 -1.01 -4.89
CA TYR A 16 4.38 -0.46 -6.08
C TYR A 16 3.75 0.87 -6.49
N VAL A 17 4.61 1.87 -6.72
CA VAL A 17 4.19 3.25 -7.00
C VAL A 17 3.33 3.35 -8.26
N ASP A 18 3.71 2.61 -9.30
CA ASP A 18 3.01 2.59 -10.59
C ASP A 18 1.65 1.88 -10.56
N ARG A 19 1.25 1.31 -9.41
CA ARG A 19 -0.08 0.72 -9.19
C ARG A 19 -0.99 1.63 -8.36
N PHE A 20 -0.54 2.83 -8.02
CA PHE A 20 -1.34 3.78 -7.27
C PHE A 20 -2.38 4.38 -8.20
N ILE A 21 -3.64 4.37 -7.75
CA ILE A 21 -4.73 5.04 -8.44
C ILE A 21 -4.91 6.40 -7.77
N ASP A 22 -4.94 7.45 -8.59
CA ASP A 22 -5.16 8.85 -8.20
C ASP A 22 -4.17 9.41 -7.15
N MET A 23 -2.94 8.89 -7.08
CA MET A 23 -1.92 9.42 -6.19
C MET A 23 -0.52 9.35 -6.82
N THR A 24 0.14 10.50 -6.83
CA THR A 24 1.59 10.59 -7.03
C THR A 24 2.28 10.58 -5.67
N PRO A 25 3.35 9.77 -5.48
CA PRO A 25 4.20 9.85 -4.29
C PRO A 25 4.71 11.28 -4.05
N ALA A 26 4.60 11.75 -2.80
CA ALA A 26 5.12 13.05 -2.39
C ALA A 26 6.12 12.83 -1.25
N GLY A 27 7.30 12.32 -1.58
CA GLY A 27 8.41 12.10 -0.65
C GLY A 27 8.71 10.64 -0.32
N ASP A 28 9.68 10.47 0.56
CA ASP A 28 10.29 9.16 0.89
C ASP A 28 9.47 8.34 1.88
N GLU A 29 8.40 8.89 2.44
CA GLU A 29 7.55 8.24 3.43
C GLU A 29 6.10 8.14 2.95
N LEU A 30 5.47 7.01 3.24
CA LEU A 30 4.04 6.84 3.07
C LEU A 30 3.35 7.09 4.40
N CYS A 31 2.68 8.23 4.54
CA CYS A 31 2.01 8.61 5.78
C CYS A 31 0.49 8.39 5.71
N CYS A 32 -0.10 7.96 6.83
CA CYS A 32 -1.55 7.97 6.98
C CYS A 32 -2.06 9.41 7.06
N PRO A 33 -2.96 9.86 6.17
CA PRO A 33 -3.43 11.24 6.19
C PRO A 33 -4.26 11.59 7.43
N HIS A 34 -4.83 10.59 8.11
CA HIS A 34 -5.69 10.80 9.28
C HIS A 34 -4.90 10.92 10.59
N CYS A 35 -3.93 10.03 10.82
CA CYS A 35 -3.17 9.99 12.08
C CYS A 35 -1.69 10.36 11.94
N GLN A 36 -1.23 10.71 10.73
CA GLN A 36 0.15 11.09 10.41
C GLN A 36 1.20 10.02 10.72
N ARG A 37 0.77 8.77 11.03
CA ARG A 37 1.68 7.65 11.23
C ARG A 37 2.37 7.28 9.92
N VAL A 38 3.68 7.09 9.97
CA VAL A 38 4.47 6.52 8.87
C VAL A 38 4.12 5.04 8.71
N LEU A 39 3.63 4.68 7.53
CA LEU A 39 3.22 3.32 7.17
C LEU A 39 4.33 2.56 6.45
N GLY A 40 5.27 3.27 5.83
CA GLY A 40 6.39 2.69 5.11
C GLY A 40 7.30 3.73 4.47
N ILE A 41 8.37 3.26 3.84
CA ILE A 41 9.41 4.07 3.19
C ILE A 41 9.53 3.74 1.71
N LEU A 42 9.82 4.74 0.87
CA LEU A 42 10.06 4.58 -0.56
C LEU A 42 11.39 3.86 -0.78
N ILE A 43 11.37 2.84 -1.62
CA ILE A 43 12.54 2.07 -2.02
C ILE A 43 12.48 1.77 -3.51
N THR A 44 13.65 1.53 -4.11
CA THR A 44 13.75 0.78 -5.36
C THR A 44 13.83 -0.70 -5.01
N TYR A 45 12.80 -1.48 -5.37
CA TYR A 45 12.82 -2.92 -5.17
C TYR A 45 13.74 -3.59 -6.18
N ALA A 46 14.96 -3.93 -5.73
CA ALA A 46 16.05 -4.36 -6.59
C ALA A 46 15.72 -5.53 -7.53
N LYS A 47 14.90 -6.50 -7.10
CA LYS A 47 14.57 -7.68 -7.93
C LYS A 47 13.77 -7.33 -9.19
N GLU A 48 12.98 -6.26 -9.15
CA GLU A 48 12.15 -5.81 -10.26
C GLU A 48 12.62 -4.44 -10.81
N ASN A 49 13.67 -3.86 -10.22
CA ASN A 49 14.11 -2.48 -10.47
C ASN A 49 12.94 -1.47 -10.47
N ARG A 50 12.06 -1.60 -9.49
CA ARG A 50 10.74 -0.93 -9.50
C ARG A 50 10.51 -0.15 -8.21
N LEU A 51 10.04 1.08 -8.33
CA LEU A 51 9.72 1.93 -7.18
C LEU A 51 8.53 1.37 -6.39
N ALA A 52 8.70 1.28 -5.08
CA ALA A 52 7.69 0.79 -4.17
C ALA A 52 7.85 1.39 -2.77
N TYR A 53 6.75 1.56 -2.06
CA TYR A 53 6.80 1.74 -0.61
C TYR A 53 6.92 0.39 0.08
N ARG A 54 7.98 0.21 0.88
CA ARG A 54 8.12 -0.92 1.81
C ARG A 54 7.36 -0.59 3.09
N LEU A 55 6.27 -1.32 3.32
CA LEU A 55 5.44 -1.15 4.51
C LEU A 55 6.11 -1.76 5.74
N PHE A 56 5.92 -1.11 6.89
CA PHE A 56 6.25 -1.72 8.17
C PHE A 56 5.28 -2.86 8.48
N VAL A 57 5.76 -3.86 9.22
CA VAL A 57 4.93 -5.01 9.62
C VAL A 57 3.72 -4.50 10.40
N ASP A 58 2.53 -4.99 10.03
CA ASP A 58 1.23 -4.65 10.63
C ASP A 58 0.81 -3.17 10.52
N ALA A 59 1.54 -2.33 9.78
CA ALA A 59 1.13 -0.94 9.55
C ALA A 59 -0.16 -0.82 8.71
N VAL A 60 -0.44 -1.83 7.88
CA VAL A 60 -1.66 -1.91 7.06
C VAL A 60 -2.25 -3.31 7.20
N THR A 61 -3.43 -3.40 7.79
CA THR A 61 -4.19 -4.64 7.91
C THR A 61 -5.31 -4.70 6.88
N LYS A 62 -5.45 -5.83 6.18
CA LYS A 62 -6.61 -6.08 5.31
C LYS A 62 -7.78 -6.56 6.15
N ARG A 63 -8.93 -5.91 6.02
CA ARG A 63 -10.21 -6.45 6.50
C ARG A 63 -10.94 -7.11 5.34
N ILE A 64 -11.24 -8.40 5.45
CA ILE A 64 -12.10 -9.09 4.48
C ILE A 64 -13.54 -8.69 4.81
N VAL A 65 -14.22 -8.04 3.85
CA VAL A 65 -15.65 -7.75 3.95
C VAL A 65 -16.43 -8.84 3.21
N PRO A 66 -17.44 -9.47 3.83
CA PRO A 66 -18.25 -10.45 3.14
C PRO A 66 -18.98 -9.80 1.97
N ARG A 67 -19.10 -10.53 0.86
CA ARG A 67 -19.86 -10.08 -0.31
C ARG A 67 -21.32 -9.90 0.13
N ARG A 68 -21.84 -8.68 0.10
CA ARG A 68 -23.29 -8.45 0.25
C ARG A 68 -23.98 -9.18 -0.91
N GLN A 69 -24.85 -10.14 -0.57
CA GLN A 69 -25.83 -10.64 -1.55
C GLN A 69 -26.76 -9.46 -1.84
N VAL A 70 -26.64 -8.90 -3.04
CA VAL A 70 -27.66 -8.01 -3.57
C VAL A 70 -28.81 -8.94 -3.95
N GLY A 71 -29.83 -8.99 -3.09
CA GLY A 71 -31.12 -9.59 -3.41
C GLY A 71 -31.93 -8.70 -4.33
#